data_AF-A0A6P2B1A9-F1
#
_entry.id   AF-A0A6P2B1A9-F1
#
_cell.length_a   1.000
_cell.length_b   1.000
_cell.length_c   1.000
_cell.angle_alpha   90.00
_cell.angle_beta   90.00
_cell.angle_gamma   90.00
#
_symmetry.space_group_name_H-M   'P 1'
#
loop_
_entity.id
_entity.type
_entity.pdbx_description
1 polymer ?
#
loop_
_entity_poly.entity_id
_entity_poly.type
_entity_poly.pdbx_seq_one_letter_code
_entity_poly.pdbx_strand_id
1 'polypeptide(L)' 'MGKWLSVDPMHSERSRLTPYNYVQNNPINLIDPTGMIDLKPKVLEDGSVLNQLK' A
#
# COMPACT_ATOMS: atom_id res chain seq x y z
N MET A 1 14.88 -2.04 6.13
CA MET A 1 14.23 -3.05 5.27
C MET A 1 12.72 -2.79 5.32
N GLY A 2 12.08 -2.52 4.18
CA GLY A 2 10.64 -2.20 4.08
C GLY A 2 9.98 -3.05 3.00
N LYS A 3 10.00 -4.37 3.22
CA LYS A 3 9.50 -5.40 2.29
C LYS A 3 8.62 -6.36 3.08
N TRP A 4 7.75 -7.07 2.39
CA TRP A 4 6.99 -8.16 3.01
C TRP A 4 7.92 -9.28 3.46
N LEU A 5 7.58 -9.91 4.59
CA LEU A 5 8.28 -11.09 5.11
C LEU A 5 7.80 -12.39 4.43
N SER A 6 6.66 -12.33 3.75
CA SER A 6 6.04 -13.40 2.97
C SER A 6 5.64 -12.86 1.59
N VAL A 7 5.25 -13.76 0.68
CA VAL A 7 4.74 -13.38 -0.65
C VAL A 7 3.43 -12.59 -0.50
N ASP A 8 3.31 -11.47 -1.20
CA ASP A 8 2.08 -10.68 -1.37
C ASP A 8 1.01 -11.55 -2.06
N PRO A 9 -0.17 -11.77 -1.44
CA PRO A 9 -1.27 -12.52 -2.04
C PRO A 9 -1.73 -11.98 -3.42
N MET A 10 -1.53 -10.69 -3.69
CA MET A 10 -1.92 -10.03 -4.95
C MET A 10 -0.74 -9.78 -5.89
N HIS A 11 0.38 -10.49 -5.72
CA HIS A 11 1.55 -10.32 -6.60
C HIS A 11 1.23 -10.59 -8.08
N SER A 12 0.23 -11.43 -8.39
CA SER A 12 -0.19 -11.74 -9.76
C SER A 12 -0.78 -10.52 -10.48
N GLU A 13 -1.49 -9.67 -9.76
CA GLU A 13 -2.07 -8.43 -10.28
C GLU A 13 -1.00 -7.38 -10.61
N ARG A 14 0.22 -7.57 -10.09
CA ARG A 14 1.35 -6.66 -10.26
C ARG A 14 2.57 -7.40 -10.83
N SER A 15 2.42 -7.94 -12.04
CA SER A 15 3.47 -8.72 -12.72
C SER A 15 4.82 -7.99 -12.91
N ARG A 16 4.84 -6.66 -12.80
CA ARG A 16 6.05 -5.83 -12.90
C ARG A 16 6.80 -5.64 -11.58
N LEU A 17 6.23 -6.08 -10.45
CA LEU A 17 6.82 -5.94 -9.12
C LEU A 17 7.26 -7.29 -8.58
N THR A 18 8.24 -7.26 -7.68
CA THR A 18 8.62 -8.48 -6.96
C THR A 18 7.49 -8.86 -5.98
N PRO A 19 7.30 -10.16 -5.69
CA PRO A 19 6.27 -10.61 -4.75
C PRO A 19 6.46 -10.14 -3.29
N TYR A 20 7.52 -9.39 -3.01
CA TYR A 20 7.85 -8.84 -1.69
C TYR A 20 7.85 -7.31 -1.68
N ASN A 21 7.40 -6.69 -2.77
CA ASN A 21 7.37 -5.24 -2.90
C ASN A 21 6.30 -4.65 -1.97
N TYR A 22 6.71 -3.72 -1.11
CA TYR A 22 5.78 -2.97 -0.27
C TYR A 22 5.47 -1.63 -0.93
N VAL A 23 4.17 -1.34 -1.11
CA VAL A 23 3.62 -0.06 -1.59
C VAL A 23 4.35 0.55 -2.81
N GLN A 24 4.74 -0.28 -3.78
CA GLN A 24 5.46 0.15 -4.99
C GLN A 24 6.78 0.88 -4.69
N ASN A 25 7.40 0.60 -3.54
CA ASN A 25 8.53 1.35 -2.98
C ASN A 25 8.25 2.86 -2.74
N ASN A 26 6.99 3.28 -2.60
CA ASN A 26 6.60 4.67 -2.33
C ASN A 26 5.82 4.84 -1.00
N PRO A 27 6.44 4.51 0.15
CA PRO A 27 5.76 4.51 1.45
C PRO A 27 5.45 5.90 2.02
N ILE A 28 5.89 6.97 1.34
CA ILE A 28 5.56 8.34 1.71
C ILE A 28 4.14 8.69 1.26
N ASN A 29 3.74 8.19 0.09
CA ASN A 29 2.48 8.55 -0.55
C ASN A 29 1.42 7.45 -0.49
N LEU A 30 1.84 6.21 -0.21
CA LEU A 30 1.00 5.02 -0.29
C LEU A 30 1.07 4.22 1.01
N ILE A 31 -0.08 3.71 1.42
CA ILE A 31 -0.26 2.91 2.63
C ILE A 31 -1.06 1.67 2.22
N ASP A 32 -0.63 0.47 2.61
CA ASP A 32 -1.43 -0.74 2.46
C ASP A 32 -1.77 -1.31 3.85
N PRO A 33 -2.92 -0.94 4.44
CA PRO A 33 -3.30 -1.41 5.77
C PRO A 33 -3.75 -2.88 5.79
N THR A 34 -4.12 -3.43 4.63
CA THR A 34 -4.73 -4.75 4.50
C THR A 34 -3.79 -5.82 3.97
N GLY A 35 -2.65 -5.42 3.39
CA GLY A 35 -1.72 -6.31 2.70
C GLY A 35 -2.26 -6.84 1.36
N MET A 36 -3.13 -6.07 0.71
CA MET A 36 -3.79 -6.46 -0.55
C MET A 36 -3.56 -5.38 -1.61
N ILE A 37 -4.13 -4.20 -1.39
CA ILE A 37 -4.02 -3.05 -2.29
C ILE A 37 -3.52 -1.83 -1.54
N ASP A 38 -2.49 -1.19 -2.11
CA ASP A 38 -2.00 0.10 -1.69
C ASP A 38 -3.04 1.19 -1.95
N LEU A 39 -3.30 1.98 -0.92
CA LEU A 39 -4.24 3.08 -0.91
C LEU A 39 -3.48 4.40 -0.80
N LYS A 40 -3.96 5.40 -1.54
CA LYS A 40 -3.51 6.78 -1.35
C LYS A 40 -4.41 7.43 -0.29
N PRO A 41 -3.88 7.85 0.87
CA PRO A 41 -4.67 8.49 1.90
C PRO A 41 -5.34 9.75 1.34
N LYS A 42 -6.64 9.91 1.60
CA LYS A 42 -7.39 11.11 1.24
C LYS A 42 -7.24 12.13 2.35
N VAL A 43 -6.61 13.27 2.04
CA VAL A 43 -6.53 14.41 2.95
C VAL A 43 -7.79 15.26 2.76
N LEU A 44 -8.46 15.58 3.86
CA LEU A 44 -9.60 16.48 3.92
C LEU A 44 -9.15 17.94 3.90
N GLU A 45 -10.07 18.87 3.60
CA GLU A 45 -9.78 20.31 3.51
C GLU A 45 -9.26 20.91 4.84
N ASP A 46 -9.61 20.28 5.95
CA ASP A 46 -9.15 20.64 7.30
C ASP A 46 -7.78 20.03 7.67
N GLY A 47 -7.14 19.30 6.74
CA GLY A 47 -5.85 18.63 6.94
C GLY A 47 -5.95 17.28 7.65
N SER A 48 -7.15 16.81 8.02
CA SER A 48 -7.33 15.48 8.58
C SER A 48 -7.25 14.39 7.50
N VAL A 49 -6.83 13.18 7.87
CA VAL A 49 -6.75 12.04 6.94
C VAL A 49 -8.00 11.19 7.08
N LEU A 50 -8.72 11.03 5.97
CA LEU A 50 -9.83 10.08 5.86
C LEU A 50 -9.25 8.66 5.86
N ASN A 51 -9.46 7.93 6.96
CA ASN A 51 -9.18 6.51 6.98
C ASN A 51 -10.18 5.81 6.05
N GLN A 52 -9.71 5.30 4.92
CA GLN A 52 -10.55 4.61 3.93
C GLN A 52 -10.95 3.20 4.36
N LEU A 53 -10.52 2.75 5.54
CA LEU A 53 -10.94 1.48 6.13
C LEU A 53 -12.34 1.66 6.73
N LYS A 54 -13.36 1.17 6.00
CA LYS A 54 -14.62 0.74 6.58
C LYS A 54 -14.49 -0.67 7.12
#